data_AF-A0A1A8A7T4-F1
#
_entry.id   AF-A0A1A8A7T4-F1
#
_cell.length_a   1.000
_cell.length_b   1.000
_cell.length_c   1.000
_cell.angle_alpha   90.00
_cell.angle_beta   90.00
_cell.angle_gamma   90.00
#
_symmetry.space_group_name_H-M   'P 1'
#
loop_
_entity.id
_entity.type
_entity.pdbx_description
1 polymer ?
#
loop_
_entity_poly.entity_id
_entity_poly.type
_entity_poly.pdbx_seq_one_letter_code
_entity_poly.pdbx_strand_id
1 'polypeptide(L)'
;MNCPVNMSMVIGKAVDYYRAEFFEVLDSIDVQFAECFDQESLNILNKCPCTSIGEAARVPRGLPVEVRGLFDQVEVLIRILMVVPVSSCEAERSFSTLCRLKTWLRATMNQNRLNNLVVCNVHKERLDMLNIDTICQEFVGCSGTRRSTFGSFV
;
A
#
# COMPACT_ATOMS: atom_id res chain seq x y z
N MET A 1 5.65 -29.10 21.47
CA MET A 1 4.39 -28.53 21.99
C MET A 1 4.33 -27.08 21.54
N ASN A 2 3.65 -26.79 20.43
CA ASN A 2 3.44 -25.40 20.00
C ASN A 2 2.20 -24.89 20.72
N CYS A 3 2.40 -24.03 21.73
CA CYS A 3 1.33 -23.27 22.34
C CYS A 3 0.57 -22.50 21.25
N PRO A 4 -0.78 -22.46 21.25
CA PRO A 4 -1.51 -21.66 20.29
C PRO A 4 -1.21 -20.21 20.58
N VAL A 5 -0.32 -19.61 19.78
CA VAL A 5 -0.06 -18.18 19.84
C VAL A 5 -1.39 -17.48 19.58
N ASN A 6 -1.83 -16.67 20.54
CA ASN A 6 -3.10 -15.96 20.43
C ASN A 6 -2.99 -14.93 19.29
N MET A 7 -3.52 -15.29 18.12
CA MET A 7 -3.37 -14.52 16.89
C MET A 7 -3.91 -13.09 17.03
N SER A 8 -4.96 -12.88 17.84
CA SER A 8 -5.49 -11.53 18.09
C SER A 8 -4.49 -10.66 18.87
N MET A 9 -3.78 -11.23 19.83
CA MET A 9 -2.74 -10.53 20.60
C MET A 9 -1.51 -10.19 19.75
N VAL A 10 -1.09 -11.10 18.87
CA VAL A 10 0.03 -10.83 17.94
C VAL A 10 -0.33 -9.77 16.93
N ILE A 11 -1.55 -9.81 16.38
CA ILE A 11 -2.00 -8.81 15.43
C ILE A 11 -2.20 -7.46 16.11
N GLY A 12 -2.74 -7.41 17.33
CA GLY A 12 -2.84 -6.17 18.12
C GLY A 12 -1.47 -5.49 18.28
N LYS A 13 -0.47 -6.24 18.74
CA LYS A 13 0.91 -5.72 18.85
C LYS A 13 1.49 -5.27 17.50
N ALA A 14 1.17 -5.95 16.40
CA ALA A 14 1.63 -5.57 15.07
C ALA A 14 0.93 -4.29 14.56
N VAL A 15 -0.37 -4.13 14.81
CA VAL A 15 -1.14 -2.93 14.47
C VAL A 15 -0.61 -1.73 15.26
N ASP A 16 -0.39 -1.90 16.57
CA ASP A 16 0.14 -0.85 17.44
C ASP A 16 1.57 -0.44 17.02
N TYR A 17 2.41 -1.42 16.67
CA TYR A 17 3.75 -1.19 16.12
C TYR A 17 3.70 -0.38 14.82
N TYR A 18 2.86 -0.80 13.87
CA TYR A 18 2.71 -0.07 12.60
C TYR A 18 2.16 1.34 12.82
N ARG A 19 1.27 1.54 13.80
CA ARG A 19 0.83 2.87 14.20
C ARG A 19 2.00 3.72 14.69
N ALA A 20 2.80 3.19 15.61
CA ALA A 20 3.94 3.91 16.16
C ALA A 20 4.96 4.29 15.07
N GLU A 21 5.41 3.33 14.27
CA GLU A 21 6.34 3.60 13.16
C GLU A 21 5.77 4.57 12.14
N PHE A 22 4.47 4.46 11.84
CA PHE A 22 3.80 5.38 10.92
C PHE A 22 3.86 6.82 11.44
N PHE A 23 3.58 7.05 12.73
CA PHE A 23 3.68 8.38 13.32
C PHE A 23 5.13 8.85 13.44
N GLU A 24 6.10 7.98 13.71
CA GLU A 24 7.53 8.36 13.68
C GLU A 24 7.98 8.81 12.29
N VAL A 25 7.53 8.13 11.23
CA VAL A 25 7.80 8.54 9.85
C VAL A 25 7.15 9.88 9.54
N LEU A 26 5.90 10.11 9.98
CA LEU A 26 5.24 11.40 9.82
C LEU A 26 5.97 12.52 10.58
N ASP A 27 6.40 12.28 11.82
CA ASP A 27 7.15 13.25 12.61
C ASP A 27 8.51 13.55 11.96
N SER A 28 9.22 12.53 11.45
CA SER A 28 10.46 12.71 10.72
C SER A 28 10.26 13.47 9.42
N ILE A 29 9.14 13.24 8.74
CA ILE A 29 8.74 13.99 7.54
C ILE A 29 8.49 15.44 7.93
N ASP A 30 7.67 15.72 8.94
CA ASP A 30 7.36 17.09 9.37
C ASP A 30 8.62 17.86 9.79
N VAL A 31 9.55 17.23 10.50
CA VAL A 31 10.84 17.83 10.87
C VAL A 31 11.69 18.14 9.63
N GLN A 32 11.85 17.18 8.70
CA GLN A 32 12.65 17.41 7.50
C GLN A 32 12.01 18.42 6.55
N PHE A 33 10.68 18.46 6.46
CA PHE A 33 9.97 19.49 5.72
C PHE A 33 10.20 20.86 6.35
N ALA A 34 10.05 20.99 7.67
CA ALA A 34 10.30 22.27 8.36
C ALA A 34 11.73 22.78 8.11
N GLU A 35 12.74 21.91 8.21
CA GLU A 35 14.14 22.28 7.96
C GLU A 35 14.42 22.61 6.49
N CYS A 36 13.79 21.92 5.54
CA CYS A 36 14.01 22.13 4.11
C CYS A 36 13.30 23.39 3.58
N PHE A 37 12.15 23.77 4.17
CA PHE A 37 11.36 24.93 3.78
C PHE A 37 11.75 26.24 4.48
N ASP A 38 12.59 26.21 5.52
CA ASP A 38 13.14 27.40 6.19
C ASP A 38 14.25 28.11 5.37
N GLN A 39 14.53 27.64 4.15
CA GLN A 39 15.45 28.28 3.21
C GLN A 39 14.85 29.60 2.71
N GLU A 40 15.61 30.69 2.83
CA GLU A 40 15.21 32.05 2.42
C GLU A 40 14.76 32.14 0.94
N SER A 41 15.27 31.24 0.09
CA SER A 41 14.93 31.07 -1.32
C SER A 41 13.54 30.45 -1.59
N LEU A 42 12.96 29.71 -0.64
CA LEU A 42 11.64 29.06 -0.76
C LEU A 42 10.49 29.88 -0.16
N ASN A 43 10.78 31.04 0.45
CA ASN A 43 9.77 32.00 0.95
C ASN A 43 8.79 32.51 -0.12
N ILE A 44 9.10 32.30 -1.41
CA ILE A 44 8.20 32.58 -2.53
C ILE A 44 7.00 31.63 -2.51
N LEU A 45 7.17 30.38 -2.06
CA LEU A 45 6.09 29.39 -1.93
C LEU A 45 5.13 29.73 -0.78
N ASN A 46 5.60 30.38 0.28
CA ASN A 46 4.75 30.92 1.36
C ASN A 46 3.76 32.01 0.87
N LYS A 47 4.02 32.60 -0.30
CA LYS A 47 3.11 33.56 -0.95
C LYS A 47 2.11 32.89 -1.90
N CYS A 48 2.26 31.59 -2.18
CA CYS A 48 1.31 30.85 -3.00
C CYS A 48 0.09 30.45 -2.15
N PRO A 49 -1.14 30.83 -2.55
CA PRO A 49 -2.34 30.47 -1.82
C PRO A 49 -2.75 29.04 -2.19
N CYS A 50 -1.99 28.05 -1.74
CA CYS A 50 -2.38 26.65 -1.84
C CYS A 50 -3.16 26.25 -0.58
N THR A 51 -4.45 25.99 -0.72
CA THR A 51 -5.34 25.52 0.34
C THR A 51 -5.32 24.00 0.51
N SER A 52 -4.79 23.27 -0.47
CA SER A 52 -4.63 21.82 -0.40
C SER A 52 -3.34 21.34 -1.06
N ILE A 53 -2.83 20.19 -0.60
CA ILE A 53 -1.73 19.45 -1.23
C ILE A 53 -1.99 19.13 -2.71
N GLY A 54 -3.25 18.88 -3.08
CA GLY A 54 -3.64 18.66 -4.47
C GLY A 54 -3.46 19.89 -5.36
N GLU A 55 -3.68 21.09 -4.81
CA GLU A 55 -3.38 22.36 -5.47
C GLU A 55 -1.88 22.63 -5.53
N ALA A 56 -1.16 22.37 -4.43
CA ALA A 56 0.29 22.47 -4.40
C ALA A 56 0.96 21.58 -5.47
N ALA A 57 0.43 20.37 -5.72
CA ALA A 57 0.92 19.49 -6.78
C ALA A 57 0.61 19.99 -8.20
N ARG A 58 -0.34 20.91 -8.39
CA ARG A 58 -0.67 21.49 -9.70
C ARG A 58 0.26 22.64 -10.06
N VAL A 59 0.78 23.36 -9.07
CA VAL A 59 1.67 24.52 -9.26
C VAL A 59 2.92 24.13 -10.08
N PRO A 60 3.74 23.12 -9.71
CA PRO A 60 4.90 22.73 -10.51
C PRO A 60 4.52 22.31 -11.94
N ARG A 61 3.36 21.67 -12.12
CA ARG A 61 2.91 21.19 -13.43
C ARG A 61 2.51 22.33 -14.39
N GLY A 62 2.18 23.51 -13.86
CA GLY A 62 1.84 24.69 -14.65
C GLY A 62 3.02 25.62 -14.95
N LEU A 63 4.20 25.38 -14.35
CA LEU A 63 5.38 26.22 -14.57
C LEU A 63 6.15 25.82 -15.84
N PRO A 64 6.86 26.78 -16.49
CA PRO A 64 7.77 26.49 -17.60
C PRO A 64 8.83 25.46 -17.20
N VAL A 65 9.22 24.60 -18.14
CA VAL A 65 10.15 23.47 -17.91
C VAL A 65 11.47 23.92 -17.26
N GLU A 66 11.95 25.11 -17.62
CA GLU A 66 13.18 25.72 -17.08
C GLU A 66 13.09 26.00 -15.57
N VAL A 67 11.90 26.33 -15.07
CA VAL A 67 11.68 26.66 -13.65
C VAL A 67 11.32 25.41 -12.85
N ARG A 68 10.75 24.36 -13.48
CA ARG A 68 10.54 23.06 -12.81
C ARG A 68 11.86 22.43 -12.37
N GLY A 69 12.89 22.48 -13.22
CA GLY A 69 14.21 21.94 -12.91
C GLY A 69 14.93 22.63 -11.74
N LEU A 70 14.49 23.84 -11.35
CA LEU A 70 15.01 24.54 -10.17
C LEU A 70 14.43 23.99 -8.85
N PHE A 71 13.33 23.23 -8.92
CA PHE A 71 12.57 22.74 -7.77
C PHE A 71 12.27 21.23 -7.84
N ASP A 72 13.15 20.43 -8.47
CA ASP A 72 12.98 18.98 -8.60
C ASP A 72 12.78 18.28 -7.24
N GLN A 73 13.51 18.75 -6.22
CA GLN A 73 13.40 18.24 -4.85
C GLN A 73 12.00 18.49 -4.27
N VAL A 74 11.40 19.66 -4.53
CA VAL A 74 10.05 20.01 -4.07
C VAL A 74 9.00 19.16 -4.78
N GLU A 75 9.16 18.86 -6.07
CA GLU A 75 8.24 17.98 -6.80
C GLU A 75 8.27 16.54 -6.25
N VAL A 76 9.46 15.99 -6.00
CA VAL A 76 9.62 14.65 -5.40
C VAL A 76 8.96 14.61 -4.02
N LEU A 77 9.16 15.67 -3.24
CA LEU A 77 8.65 15.79 -1.89
C LEU A 77 7.11 15.83 -1.85
N ILE A 78 6.48 16.65 -2.70
CA ILE A 78 5.02 16.68 -2.86
C ILE A 78 4.48 15.32 -3.33
N ARG A 79 5.23 14.61 -4.19
CA ARG A 79 4.83 13.27 -4.65
C ARG A 79 4.90 12.23 -3.54
N ILE A 80 5.92 12.26 -2.70
CA ILE A 80 6.03 11.39 -1.52
C ILE A 80 4.87 11.68 -0.57
N LEU A 81 4.59 12.95 -0.28
CA LEU A 81 3.50 13.35 0.60
C LEU A 81 2.11 12.90 0.10
N MET A 82 1.90 12.83 -1.22
CA MET A 82 0.67 12.29 -1.80
C MET A 82 0.56 10.76 -1.72
N VAL A 83 1.67 10.04 -1.56
CA VAL A 83 1.72 8.57 -1.51
C VAL A 83 1.73 8.06 -0.07
N VAL A 84 2.29 8.83 0.86
CA VAL A 84 2.24 8.51 2.29
C VAL A 84 0.76 8.46 2.71
N PRO A 85 0.29 7.33 3.26
CA PRO A 85 -1.08 7.24 3.72
C PRO A 85 -1.30 8.30 4.80
N VAL A 86 -2.39 9.07 4.73
CA VAL A 86 -2.66 10.15 5.71
C VAL A 86 -3.07 9.58 7.09
N SER A 87 -3.32 8.26 7.19
CA SER A 87 -3.75 7.61 8.41
C SER A 87 -3.36 6.13 8.48
N SER A 88 -3.35 5.58 9.69
CA SER A 88 -3.16 4.14 9.94
C SER A 88 -4.31 3.25 9.44
N CYS A 89 -5.42 3.84 8.96
CA CYS A 89 -6.63 3.10 8.57
C CYS A 89 -6.39 2.01 7.52
N GLU A 90 -5.49 2.24 6.54
CA GLU A 90 -5.20 1.25 5.50
C GLU A 90 -4.45 0.03 6.07
N ALA A 91 -3.53 0.25 7.02
CA ALA A 91 -2.86 -0.84 7.74
C ALA A 91 -3.86 -1.61 8.60
N GLU A 92 -4.70 -0.92 9.38
CA GLU A 92 -5.75 -1.54 10.19
C GLU A 92 -6.73 -2.37 9.35
N ARG A 93 -7.15 -1.84 8.19
CA ARG A 93 -7.99 -2.57 7.22
C ARG A 93 -7.28 -3.83 6.74
N SER A 94 -5.99 -3.75 6.39
CA SER A 94 -5.20 -4.89 5.93
C SER A 94 -5.04 -5.97 7.01
N PHE A 95 -4.76 -5.57 8.26
CA PHE A 95 -4.69 -6.48 9.40
C PHE A 95 -6.05 -7.10 9.75
N SER A 96 -7.14 -6.34 9.64
CA SER A 96 -8.51 -6.86 9.80
C SER A 96 -8.82 -7.93 8.75
N THR A 97 -8.44 -7.69 7.49
CA THR A 97 -8.57 -8.70 6.42
C THR A 97 -7.73 -9.95 6.72
N LEU A 98 -6.49 -9.77 7.20
CA LEU A 98 -5.62 -10.86 7.64
C LEU A 98 -6.24 -11.69 8.77
N CYS A 99 -6.82 -11.05 9.79
CA CYS A 99 -7.55 -11.70 10.88
C CYS A 99 -8.68 -12.60 10.36
N ARG A 100 -9.43 -12.12 9.36
CA ARG A 100 -10.56 -12.87 8.78
C ARG A 100 -10.08 -14.06 7.94
N LEU A 101 -8.93 -13.93 7.27
CA LEU A 101 -8.36 -15.00 6.45
C LEU A 101 -7.65 -16.08 7.28
N LYS A 102 -6.88 -15.67 8.30
CA LYS A 102 -6.10 -16.54 9.19
C LYS A 102 -6.89 -16.87 10.46
N THR A 103 -7.84 -17.80 10.31
CA THR A 103 -8.63 -18.33 11.42
C THR A 103 -7.92 -19.51 12.09
N TRP A 104 -8.33 -19.83 13.32
CA TRP A 104 -7.77 -20.95 14.11
C TRP A 104 -7.84 -22.29 13.36
N LEU A 105 -8.96 -22.55 12.66
CA LEU A 105 -9.14 -23.76 11.84
C LEU A 105 -8.21 -23.81 10.61
N ARG A 106 -7.58 -22.68 10.23
CA ARG A 106 -6.67 -22.54 9.08
C ARG A 106 -5.24 -22.26 9.53
N ALA A 107 -4.88 -22.59 10.77
CA ALA A 107 -3.58 -22.27 11.35
C ALA A 107 -2.39 -22.95 10.63
N THR A 108 -2.60 -24.03 9.87
CA THR A 108 -1.57 -24.76 9.13
C THR A 108 -1.21 -24.15 7.77
N MET A 109 -1.70 -22.95 7.47
CA MET A 109 -1.47 -22.29 6.19
C MET A 109 -0.07 -21.67 6.09
N ASN A 110 0.64 -21.99 5.00
CA ASN A 110 1.96 -21.40 4.71
C ASN A 110 1.87 -19.90 4.40
N GLN A 111 2.94 -19.16 4.72
CA GLN A 111 2.99 -17.70 4.53
C GLN A 111 2.77 -17.29 3.06
N ASN A 112 3.38 -17.99 2.10
CA ASN A 112 3.20 -17.70 0.67
C ASN A 112 1.73 -17.78 0.25
N ARG A 113 1.01 -18.80 0.74
CA ARG A 113 -0.40 -18.99 0.43
C ARG A 113 -1.26 -17.90 1.11
N LEU A 114 -0.91 -17.51 2.33
CA LEU A 114 -1.59 -16.42 3.05
C LEU A 114 -1.43 -15.09 2.32
N ASN A 115 -0.20 -14.71 1.96
CA ASN A 115 0.10 -13.46 1.26
C ASN A 115 -0.70 -13.37 -0.05
N ASN A 116 -0.69 -14.42 -0.86
CA ASN A 116 -1.44 -14.45 -2.11
C ASN A 116 -2.95 -14.30 -1.89
N LEU A 117 -3.52 -14.93 -0.86
CA LEU A 117 -4.96 -14.77 -0.55
C LEU A 117 -5.30 -13.35 -0.09
N VAL A 118 -4.42 -12.70 0.66
CA VAL A 118 -4.65 -11.32 1.13
C VAL A 118 -4.69 -10.37 -0.07
N VAL A 119 -3.75 -10.50 -1.01
CA VAL A 119 -3.73 -9.72 -2.25
C VAL A 119 -5.03 -9.92 -3.04
N CYS A 120 -5.47 -11.16 -3.21
CA CYS A 120 -6.74 -11.47 -3.87
C CYS A 120 -7.95 -10.88 -3.15
N ASN A 121 -7.94 -10.85 -1.81
CA ASN A 121 -9.05 -10.32 -1.02
C ASN A 121 -9.13 -8.78 -1.10
N VAL A 122 -7.98 -8.10 -0.99
CA VAL A 122 -7.88 -6.64 -1.09
C VAL A 122 -8.25 -6.15 -2.49
N HIS A 123 -7.85 -6.89 -3.53
CA HIS A 123 -8.12 -6.52 -4.93
C HIS A 123 -9.25 -7.33 -5.56
N LYS A 124 -10.31 -7.61 -4.78
CA LYS A 124 -11.43 -8.42 -5.25
C LYS A 124 -12.08 -7.87 -6.53
N GLU A 125 -12.26 -6.56 -6.63
CA GLU A 125 -12.83 -5.90 -7.82
C GLU A 125 -12.00 -6.18 -9.08
N ARG A 126 -10.67 -6.26 -8.94
CA ARG A 126 -9.79 -6.61 -10.06
C ARG A 126 -9.89 -8.09 -10.43
N LEU A 127 -10.08 -8.96 -9.44
CA LEU A 127 -10.30 -10.38 -9.66
C LEU A 127 -11.64 -10.64 -10.36
N ASP A 128 -12.69 -9.89 -10.02
CA ASP A 128 -14.02 -10.03 -10.62
C ASP A 128 -14.01 -9.66 -12.12
N MET A 129 -13.01 -8.91 -12.59
CA MET A 129 -12.79 -8.61 -14.01
C MET A 129 -12.01 -9.71 -14.76
N LEU A 130 -11.43 -10.70 -14.07
CA LEU A 130 -10.65 -11.76 -14.71
C LEU A 130 -11.56 -12.83 -15.30
N ASN A 131 -11.18 -13.35 -16.47
CA ASN A 131 -11.86 -14.49 -17.07
C ASN A 131 -11.39 -15.79 -16.39
N ILE A 132 -12.28 -16.39 -15.60
CA ILE A 132 -12.01 -17.62 -14.85
C ILE A 132 -11.67 -18.79 -15.78
N ASP A 133 -12.30 -18.88 -16.95
CA ASP A 133 -12.09 -19.99 -17.89
C ASP A 133 -10.65 -19.97 -18.43
N THR A 134 -10.11 -18.79 -18.71
CA THR A 134 -8.72 -18.64 -19.15
C THR A 134 -7.73 -19.09 -18.07
N ILE A 135 -7.99 -18.76 -16.81
CA ILE A 135 -7.15 -19.15 -15.67
C ILE A 135 -7.21 -20.67 -15.46
N CYS A 136 -8.41 -21.25 -15.59
CA CYS A 136 -8.63 -22.69 -15.47
C CYS A 136 -7.90 -23.46 -16.58
N GLN A 137 -7.97 -22.97 -17.82
CA GLN A 137 -7.23 -23.53 -18.96
C GLN A 137 -5.72 -23.48 -18.73
N GLU A 138 -5.19 -22.37 -18.25
CA GLU A 138 -3.76 -22.22 -17.93
C GLU A 138 -3.33 -23.18 -16.81
N PHE A 139 -4.10 -23.23 -15.71
CA PHE A 139 -3.82 -24.11 -14.57
C PHE A 139 -3.74 -25.58 -14.96
N VAL A 140 -4.65 -26.01 -15.84
CA VAL A 140 -4.67 -27.37 -16.41
C VAL A 140 -3.53 -27.57 -17.41
N GLY A 141 -3.25 -26.56 -18.23
CA GLY A 141 -2.16 -26.57 -19.21
C GLY A 141 -0.79 -26.86 -18.60
N CYS A 142 -0.57 -26.42 -17.36
CA CYS A 142 0.68 -26.59 -16.63
C CYS A 142 1.01 -28.04 -16.20
N SER A 143 0.12 -29.02 -16.33
CA SER A 143 0.42 -30.41 -15.95
C SER A 143 -0.44 -31.44 -16.69
N GLY A 144 0.20 -32.49 -17.22
CA GLY A 144 -0.49 -33.61 -17.87
C GLY A 144 -1.49 -34.33 -16.97
N THR A 145 -1.17 -34.49 -15.67
CA THR A 145 -2.07 -35.08 -14.67
C THR A 145 -3.29 -34.20 -14.43
N ARG A 146 -3.11 -32.87 -14.36
CA ARG A 146 -4.24 -31.93 -14.19
C ARG A 146 -5.16 -31.97 -15.41
N ARG A 147 -4.59 -32.08 -16.61
CA ARG A 147 -5.36 -32.23 -17.85
C ARG A 147 -6.17 -33.52 -17.89
N SER A 148 -5.63 -34.64 -17.41
CA SER A 148 -6.43 -35.87 -17.32
C SER A 148 -7.52 -35.82 -16.25
N THR A 149 -7.30 -35.12 -15.14
CA THR A 149 -8.26 -35.06 -14.03
C THR A 149 -9.37 -34.04 -14.24
N PHE A 150 -9.04 -32.84 -14.72
CA PHE A 150 -9.98 -31.72 -14.83
C PHE A 150 -10.54 -31.51 -16.25
N GLY A 151 -10.00 -32.20 -17.26
CA GLY A 151 -10.46 -32.09 -18.65
C GLY A 151 -10.11 -30.76 -19.30
N SER A 152 -10.86 -30.35 -20.32
CA SER A 152 -10.75 -29.02 -20.93
C SER A 152 -11.92 -28.14 -20.52
N PHE A 153 -11.64 -26.88 -20.21
CA PHE A 153 -12.66 -25.87 -19.99
C PHE A 153 -12.99 -25.22 -21.35
N VAL A 154 -14.28 -25.17 -21.70
CA VAL A 154 -14.81 -24.55 -22.93
C VAL A 154 -15.25 -23.13 -22.62
#